data_AF-A0A8T4EH04-F1
#
_entry.id   AF-A0A8T4EH04-F1
#
_cell.length_a   1.000
_cell.length_b   1.000
_cell.length_c   1.000
_cell.angle_alpha   90.00
_cell.angle_beta   90.00
_cell.angle_gamma   90.00
#
_symmetry.space_group_name_H-M   'P 1'
#
loop_
_entity.id
_entity.type
_entity.pdbx_description
1 polymer ?
#
loop_
_entity_poly.entity_id
_entity_poly.type
_entity_poly.pdbx_seq_one_letter_code
_entity_poly.pdbx_strand_id
1 'polypeptide(L)' 'TVPDEFVKRSLKRLTIEYKRESRDGDEISVESVFENGAEFAEGKHKIISSGRVLSLARTEWQ' A
#
# COMPACT_ATOMS: atom_id res chain seq x y z
N THR A 1 5.68 2.86 -6.96
CA THR A 1 6.80 1.91 -6.77
C THR A 1 7.31 2.04 -5.35
N VAL A 2 7.91 0.98 -4.79
CA VAL A 2 8.52 1.04 -3.45
C VAL A 2 9.83 1.85 -3.54
N PRO A 3 10.09 2.83 -2.66
CA PRO A 3 11.31 3.64 -2.72
C PRO A 3 12.58 2.82 -2.50
N ASP A 4 13.70 3.23 -3.10
CA ASP A 4 14.99 2.48 -3.06
C ASP A 4 15.50 2.21 -1.64
N GLU A 5 15.22 3.11 -0.70
CA GLU A 5 15.59 2.98 0.71
C GLU A 5 14.89 1.80 1.43
N PHE A 6 13.82 1.26 0.84
CA PHE A 6 13.11 0.07 1.33
C PHE A 6 13.57 -1.22 0.64
N VAL A 7 14.31 -1.15 -0.48
CA VAL A 7 14.71 -2.33 -1.28
C VAL A 7 15.65 -3.26 -0.50
N LYS A 8 16.40 -2.72 0.45
CA LYS A 8 17.28 -3.52 1.34
C LYS A 8 16.59 -4.03 2.60
N ARG A 9 15.33 -3.65 2.82
CA ARG A 9 14.52 -4.04 3.99
C ARG A 9 13.63 -5.23 3.63
N SER A 10 13.28 -6.02 4.64
CA SER A 10 12.33 -7.12 4.50
C SER A 10 10.93 -6.67 4.90
N LEU A 11 9.92 -7.10 4.13
CA LEU A 11 8.52 -6.87 4.51
C LEU A 11 8.19 -7.72 5.74
N LYS A 12 7.89 -7.07 6.86
CA LYS A 12 7.57 -7.70 8.14
C LYS A 12 6.08 -7.94 8.32
N ARG A 13 5.25 -6.99 7.89
CA ARG A 13 3.80 -7.06 8.02
C ARG A 13 3.11 -6.42 6.84
N LEU A 14 2.03 -7.06 6.38
CA LEU A 14 1.07 -6.52 5.44
C LEU A 14 -0.32 -6.62 6.07
N THR A 15 -1.00 -5.47 6.17
CA THR A 15 -2.40 -5.39 6.60
C THR A 15 -3.21 -4.81 5.47
N ILE A 16 -4.34 -5.44 5.13
CA ILE A 16 -5.26 -4.96 4.08
C ILE A 16 -6.66 -4.86 4.66
N GLU A 17 -7.29 -3.70 4.48
CA GLU A 17 -8.70 -3.46 4.74
C GLU A 17 -9.45 -3.41 3.41
N TYR A 18 -10.25 -4.43 3.12
CA TYR A 18 -11.10 -4.49 1.94
C TYR A 18 -12.41 -3.74 2.21
N LYS A 19 -12.74 -2.78 1.33
CA LYS A 19 -13.96 -1.98 1.43
C LYS A 19 -14.96 -2.32 0.34
N ARG A 20 -14.50 -2.58 -0.89
CA ARG A 20 -15.34 -2.80 -2.08
C ARG A 20 -14.65 -3.73 -3.07
N GLU A 21 -15.47 -4.46 -3.82
CA GLU A 21 -15.02 -5.28 -4.93
C GLU A 21 -14.75 -4.42 -6.19
N SER A 22 -13.77 -4.82 -6.98
CA SER A 22 -13.58 -4.37 -8.36
C SER A 22 -14.18 -5.36 -9.34
N ARG A 23 -14.24 -4.99 -10.62
CA ARG A 23 -14.70 -5.84 -11.71
C ARG A 23 -13.62 -6.03 -12.77
N ASP A 24 -13.81 -7.04 -13.61
CA ASP A 24 -13.00 -7.20 -14.81
C ASP A 24 -13.13 -5.94 -15.70
N GLY A 25 -12.00 -5.46 -16.19
CA GLY A 25 -11.91 -4.20 -16.94
C GLY A 25 -11.83 -2.93 -16.10
N ASP A 26 -11.91 -3.00 -14.76
CA ASP A 26 -11.70 -1.81 -13.91
C ASP A 26 -10.24 -1.33 -13.99
N GLU A 27 -10.06 -0.04 -14.23
CA GLU A 27 -8.75 0.60 -14.07
C GLU A 27 -8.46 0.85 -12.59
N ILE A 28 -7.35 0.26 -12.12
CA ILE A 28 -6.90 0.38 -10.73
C ILE A 28 -5.76 1.40 -10.63
N SER A 29 -5.93 2.41 -9.79
CA SER A 29 -4.83 3.28 -9.36
C SER A 29 -4.42 2.97 -7.92
N VAL A 30 -3.12 3.07 -7.66
CA VAL A 30 -2.55 2.85 -6.33
C VAL A 30 -1.76 4.09 -5.94
N GLU A 31 -2.23 4.78 -4.93
CA GLU A 31 -1.52 5.89 -4.30
C GLU A 31 -0.74 5.35 -3.09
N SER A 32 0.50 5.77 -2.91
CA SER A 32 1.33 5.30 -1.80
C SER A 32 2.12 6.43 -1.17
N VAL A 33 2.19 6.41 0.16
CA VAL A 33 3.05 7.28 0.98
C VAL A 33 3.93 6.40 1.84
N PHE A 34 5.21 6.74 1.91
CA PHE A 34 6.21 6.01 2.68
C PHE A 34 6.83 6.91 3.75
N GLU A 35 6.98 6.37 4.94
CA GLU A 35 7.50 7.08 6.11
C GLU A 35 8.56 6.20 6.80
N ASN A 36 9.73 6.77 7.10
CA ASN A 36 10.74 6.09 7.92
C ASN A 36 10.48 6.36 9.40
N GLY A 37 10.09 5.33 10.15
CA GLY A 37 10.01 5.36 11.60
C GLY A 37 11.30 4.91 12.26
N ALA A 38 11.41 5.15 13.58
CA ALA A 38 12.58 4.76 14.37
C ALA A 38 12.76 3.23 14.48
N GLU A 39 11.67 2.46 14.48
CA GLU A 39 11.70 1.00 14.65
C GLU A 39 11.46 0.22 13.35
N PHE A 40 10.65 0.76 12.46
CA PHE A 40 10.32 0.20 11.16
C PHE A 40 9.98 1.32 10.20
N ALA A 41 10.11 1.07 8.89
CA ALA A 41 9.58 1.94 7.88
C ALA A 41 8.20 1.47 7.44
N GLU A 42 7.34 2.39 7.05
CA GLU A 42 5.93 2.15 6.80
C GLU A 42 5.54 2.62 5.40
N GLY A 43 4.76 1.81 4.69
CA GLY A 43 4.05 2.20 3.48
C GLY A 43 2.55 2.21 3.72
N LYS A 44 1.89 3.33 3.45
CA LYS A 44 0.42 3.47 3.44
C LYS A 44 -0.04 3.50 1.99
N HIS A 45 -0.96 2.61 1.63
CA HIS A 45 -1.41 2.42 0.26
C HIS A 45 -2.93 2.59 0.15
N LYS A 46 -3.37 3.29 -0.88
CA LYS A 46 -4.78 3.50 -1.20
C LYS A 46 -5.05 2.97 -2.60
N ILE A 47 -5.88 1.94 -2.67
CA ILE A 47 -6.25 1.26 -3.92
C ILE A 47 -7.61 1.82 -4.35
N ILE A 48 -7.66 2.38 -5.55
CA ILE A 48 -8.79 3.17 -6.05
C ILE A 48 -9.19 2.64 -7.43
N SER A 49 -10.50 2.58 -7.70
CA SER A 49 -11.06 2.38 -9.04
C SER A 49 -12.14 3.43 -9.27
N SER A 50 -12.12 4.12 -10.41
CA SER A 50 -13.14 5.10 -10.79
C SER A 50 -13.47 6.13 -9.67
N GLY A 51 -12.43 6.63 -8.97
CA GLY A 51 -12.57 7.57 -7.86
C GLY A 51 -13.07 6.99 -6.52
N ARG A 52 -13.27 5.68 -6.43
CA ARG A 52 -13.73 4.99 -5.22
C ARG A 52 -12.60 4.19 -4.59
N VAL A 53 -12.45 4.30 -3.27
CA VAL A 53 -11.51 3.45 -2.52
C VAL A 53 -12.04 2.02 -2.45
N LEU A 54 -11.25 1.09 -2.98
CA LEU A 54 -11.50 -0.35 -2.94
C LEU A 54 -10.88 -0.97 -1.69
N SER A 55 -9.65 -0.57 -1.37
CA SER A 55 -8.90 -1.11 -0.24
C SER A 55 -7.89 -0.10 0.29
N LEU A 56 -7.59 -0.23 1.57
CA LEU A 56 -6.46 0.43 2.22
C LEU A 56 -5.47 -0.65 2.62
N ALA A 57 -4.18 -0.44 2.37
CA ALA A 57 -3.16 -1.36 2.82
C ALA A 57 -2.04 -0.63 3.57
N ARG A 58 -1.43 -1.36 4.50
CA ARG A 58 -0.28 -0.92 5.28
C ARG A 58 0.81 -1.96 5.19
N THR A 59 2.03 -1.53 4.88
CA THR A 59 3.23 -2.36 4.89
C THR A 59 4.21 -1.87 5.94
N GLU A 60 4.77 -2.78 6.74
CA GLU A 60 5.84 -2.49 7.70
C GLU A 60 7.12 -3.20 7.25
N TRP A 61 8.24 -2.48 7.24
CA TRP A 61 9.52 -2.91 6.67
C TRP A 61 10.66 -2.75 7.69
N GLN A 62 11.52 -3.77 7.79
CA GLN A 62 12.66 -3.80 8.72
C GLN A 62 13.95 -4.24 8.02
#